data_AF-A0A382PXH0-F1
#
_entry.id   AF-A0A382PXH0-F1
#
_cell.length_a   1.000
_cell.length_b   1.000
_cell.length_c   1.000
_cell.angle_alpha   90.00
_cell.angle_beta   90.00
_cell.angle_gamma   90.00
#
_symmetry.space_group_name_H-M   'P 1'
#
loop_
_entity.id
_entity.type
_entity.pdbx_description
1 polymer ?
#
loop_
_entity_poly.entity_id
_entity_poly.type
_entity_poly.pdbx_seq_one_letter_code
_entity_poly.pdbx_strand_id
1 'polypeptide(L)'
;MNFEIPRTLYRTEHEIFRESVAKFLRDEVLPHYEKWEDEGRTPLEIWRRAGEFGILGTSIPEEYGGMGGDFLYDAIVIEEL
;
A
#
# COMPACT_ATOMS: atom_id res chain seq x y z
N MET A 1 -27.53 -6.43 -15.51
CA MET A 1 -26.38 -5.91 -16.28
C MET A 1 -25.32 -5.49 -15.28
N ASN A 2 -24.23 -6.24 -15.17
CA ASN A 2 -23.03 -5.75 -14.46
C ASN A 2 -22.32 -4.81 -15.42
N PHE A 3 -22.32 -3.52 -15.12
CA PHE A 3 -21.44 -2.57 -15.78
C PHE A 3 -20.11 -2.61 -15.04
N GLU A 4 -19.21 -3.49 -15.46
CA GLU A 4 -17.82 -3.40 -15.05
C GLU A 4 -17.15 -2.32 -15.90
N ILE A 5 -16.77 -1.23 -15.24
CA ILE A 5 -15.92 -0.20 -15.86
C ILE A 5 -14.50 -0.77 -15.83
N PRO A 6 -13.89 -1.06 -16.99
CA PRO A 6 -12.56 -1.64 -17.03
C PRO A 6 -11.55 -0.65 -16.45
N ARG A 7 -10.61 -1.15 -15.64
CA ARG A 7 -9.54 -0.34 -15.08
C ARG A 7 -8.52 -0.04 -16.18
N THR A 8 -8.33 1.24 -16.51
CA THR A 8 -7.47 1.68 -17.63
C THR A 8 -6.29 2.57 -17.21
N LEU A 9 -6.22 2.96 -15.93
CA LEU A 9 -5.17 3.87 -15.43
C LEU A 9 -3.87 3.14 -15.06
N TYR A 10 -3.93 1.85 -14.74
CA TYR A 10 -2.77 1.09 -14.29
C TYR A 10 -1.99 0.51 -15.47
N ARG A 11 -0.66 0.69 -15.41
CA ARG A 11 0.31 0.03 -16.29
C ARG A 11 0.80 -1.26 -15.61
N THR A 12 1.61 -2.06 -16.30
CA THR A 12 2.16 -3.30 -15.76
C THR A 12 2.88 -3.09 -14.43
N GLU A 13 3.64 -2.01 -14.29
CA GLU A 13 4.38 -1.69 -13.07
C GLU A 13 3.44 -1.35 -11.90
N HIS A 14 2.31 -0.69 -12.20
CA HIS A 14 1.26 -0.39 -11.24
C HIS A 14 0.60 -1.67 -10.72
N GLU A 15 0.28 -2.62 -11.60
CA GLU A 15 -0.31 -3.90 -11.17
C GLU A 15 0.68 -4.75 -10.35
N ILE A 16 1.96 -4.78 -10.73
CA ILE A 16 3.00 -5.47 -9.95
C ILE A 16 3.13 -4.85 -8.56
N PHE A 17 3.14 -3.52 -8.47
CA PHE A 17 3.18 -2.82 -7.19
C PHE A 17 1.92 -3.07 -6.36
N ARG A 18 0.75 -3.08 -6.98
CA ARG A 18 -0.51 -3.42 -6.32
C ARG A 18 -0.49 -4.82 -5.70
N GLU A 19 -0.01 -5.81 -6.43
CA GLU A 19 0.14 -7.17 -5.91
C GLU A 19 1.13 -7.24 -4.73
N SER A 20 2.20 -6.44 -4.76
CA SER A 20 3.18 -6.38 -3.68
C SER A 20 2.62 -5.73 -2.42
N VAL A 21 1.86 -4.64 -2.55
CA VAL A 21 1.14 -4.00 -1.43
C VAL A 21 0.14 -4.99 -0.83
N ALA A 22 -0.70 -5.62 -1.66
CA ALA A 22 -1.68 -6.61 -1.22
C ALA A 22 -1.01 -7.76 -0.44
N LYS A 23 0.15 -8.22 -0.91
CA LYS A 23 0.94 -9.25 -0.24
C LYS A 23 1.46 -8.76 1.11
N PHE A 24 2.02 -7.56 1.19
CA PHE A 24 2.49 -6.99 2.45
C PHE A 24 1.35 -6.91 3.47
N LEU A 25 0.19 -6.40 3.08
CA LEU A 25 -0.96 -6.30 3.98
C LEU A 25 -1.43 -7.68 4.46
N ARG A 26 -1.53 -8.66 3.55
CA ARG A 26 -1.91 -10.03 3.91
C ARG A 26 -0.94 -10.69 4.89
N ASP A 27 0.35 -10.48 4.71
CA ASP A 27 1.36 -11.20 5.48
C ASP A 27 1.74 -10.47 6.77
N GLU A 28 1.70 -9.15 6.79
CA GLU A 28 2.24 -8.31 7.88
C GLU A 28 1.19 -7.56 8.69
N VAL A 29 -0.01 -7.33 8.14
CA VAL A 29 -1.08 -6.55 8.77
C VAL A 29 -2.23 -7.46 9.20
N LEU A 30 -2.83 -8.20 8.26
CA LEU A 30 -4.03 -9.01 8.51
C LEU A 30 -3.90 -9.99 9.69
N PRO A 31 -2.76 -10.68 9.94
CA PRO A 31 -2.63 -11.60 11.07
C PRO A 31 -2.72 -10.93 12.45
N HIS A 32 -2.64 -9.60 12.50
CA HIS A 32 -2.56 -8.82 13.74
C HIS A 32 -3.65 -7.76 13.87
N TYR A 33 -4.41 -7.50 12.80
CA TYR A 33 -5.36 -6.39 12.70
C TYR A 33 -6.41 -6.38 13.82
N GLU A 34 -7.09 -7.51 14.07
CA GLU A 34 -8.14 -7.62 15.10
C GLU A 34 -7.61 -7.22 16.49
N LYS A 35 -6.40 -7.66 16.84
CA LYS A 35 -5.76 -7.29 18.10
C LYS A 35 -5.46 -5.79 18.18
N TRP A 36 -5.00 -5.18 17.08
CA TRP A 36 -4.70 -3.75 17.04
C TRP A 36 -5.96 -2.90 17.16
N GLU A 37 -7.06 -3.37 16.57
CA GLU A 37 -8.38 -2.76 16.68
C GLU A 37 -8.89 -2.83 18.13
N ASP A 38 -8.83 -4.00 18.77
CA ASP A 38 -9.19 -4.19 20.18
C ASP A 38 -8.35 -3.30 21.13
N GLU A 39 -7.05 -3.16 20.86
CA GLU A 39 -6.14 -2.31 21.63
C GLU A 39 -6.28 -0.81 21.29
N GLY A 40 -7.03 -0.46 20.23
CA GLY A 40 -7.18 0.91 19.74
C GLY A 40 -5.87 1.55 19.26
N ARG A 41 -4.88 0.74 18.85
CA ARG A 41 -3.56 1.24 18.43
C ARG A 41 -2.92 0.37 17.35
N THR A 42 -2.32 1.03 16.36
CA THR A 42 -1.40 0.40 15.41
C THR A 42 0.04 0.51 15.93
N PRO A 43 0.79 -0.60 16.10
CA PRO A 43 2.16 -0.57 16.59
C PRO A 43 3.11 0.24 15.70
N LEU A 44 4.15 0.84 16.27
CA LEU A 44 5.13 1.63 15.51
C LEU A 44 5.99 0.74 14.59
N GLU A 45 6.16 -0.52 14.95
CA GLU A 45 6.97 -1.50 14.24
C GLU A 45 6.42 -1.78 12.84
N ILE A 46 5.09 -1.87 12.68
CA ILE A 46 4.50 -2.11 11.35
C ILE A 46 4.69 -0.90 10.43
N TRP A 47 4.63 0.33 10.97
CA TRP A 47 4.92 1.55 10.20
C TRP A 47 6.38 1.58 9.72
N ARG A 48 7.34 1.18 10.57
CA ARG A 48 8.75 1.08 10.15
C ARG A 48 8.92 0.06 9.03
N ARG A 49 8.30 -1.12 9.16
CA ARG A 49 8.36 -2.17 8.14
C ARG A 49 7.69 -1.73 6.83
N ALA A 50 6.59 -1.00 6.89
CA ALA A 50 5.94 -0.42 5.71
C ALA A 50 6.84 0.59 4.99
N GLY A 51 7.58 1.41 5.75
CA GLY A 51 8.58 2.32 5.20
C GLY A 51 9.74 1.59 4.54
N GLU A 52 10.31 0.57 5.19
CA GLU A 52 11.36 -0.29 4.62
C GLU A 52 10.90 -1.05 3.38
N PHE A 53 9.63 -1.46 3.33
CA PHE A 53 9.01 -2.11 2.18
C PHE A 53 8.70 -1.13 1.03
N GLY A 54 8.74 0.18 1.28
CA GLY A 54 8.60 1.21 0.26
C GLY A 54 7.15 1.61 -0.07
N ILE A 55 6.19 1.37 0.84
CA ILE A 55 4.77 1.71 0.62
C ILE A 55 4.33 2.98 1.35
N LEU A 56 5.26 3.71 1.96
CA LEU A 56 5.02 5.02 2.57
C LEU A 56 5.65 6.12 1.72
N GLY A 57 4.87 7.17 1.41
CA GLY A 57 5.36 8.30 0.61
C GLY A 57 5.73 7.92 -0.82
N THR A 58 4.87 7.16 -1.51
CA THR A 58 5.25 6.52 -2.78
C THR A 58 5.40 7.52 -3.93
N SER A 59 4.65 8.61 -3.93
CA SER A 59 4.85 9.72 -4.89
C SER A 59 5.85 10.79 -4.43
N ILE A 60 6.38 10.66 -3.20
CA ILE A 60 7.34 11.63 -2.67
C ILE A 60 8.69 11.46 -3.40
N PRO A 61 9.34 12.56 -3.83
CA PRO A 61 10.66 12.49 -4.46
C PRO A 61 11.71 11.75 -3.62
N GLU A 62 12.63 11.06 -4.31
CA GLU A 62 13.73 10.32 -3.66
C GLU A 62 14.64 11.22 -2.81
N GLU A 63 14.80 12.49 -3.17
CA GLU A 63 15.60 13.46 -2.38
C GLU A 63 15.07 13.69 -0.96
N TYR A 64 13.80 13.36 -0.71
CA TYR A 64 13.15 13.42 0.60
C TYR A 64 12.96 12.02 1.21
N GLY A 65 13.52 10.98 0.60
CA GLY A 65 13.43 9.59 1.05
C GLY A 65 12.15 8.86 0.62
N GLY A 66 11.41 9.38 -0.37
CA GLY A 66 10.28 8.69 -0.98
C GLY A 66 10.68 7.78 -2.14
N MET A 67 9.69 7.14 -2.77
CA MET A 67 9.92 6.20 -3.89
C MET A 67 10.04 6.90 -5.25
N GLY A 68 9.63 8.17 -5.37
CA GLY A 68 9.68 8.91 -6.64
C GLY A 68 8.68 8.46 -7.70
N GLY A 69 7.61 7.74 -7.30
CA GLY A 69 6.54 7.30 -8.18
C GLY A 69 5.59 8.43 -8.60
N ASP A 70 4.63 8.11 -9.47
CA ASP A 70 3.50 9.00 -9.75
C ASP A 70 2.37 8.81 -8.72
N PHE A 71 1.33 9.66 -8.78
CA PHE A 71 0.21 9.63 -7.84
C PHE A 71 -0.56 8.29 -7.84
N LEU A 72 -0.48 7.51 -8.91
CA LEU A 72 -1.20 6.24 -8.98
C LEU A 72 -0.62 5.21 -8.00
N TYR A 73 0.64 5.33 -7.60
CA TYR A 73 1.22 4.47 -6.56
C TYR A 73 0.60 4.75 -5.18
N ASP A 74 0.35 6.03 -4.83
CA ASP A 74 -0.35 6.34 -3.57
C ASP A 74 -1.80 5.86 -3.62
N ALA A 75 -2.45 6.02 -4.78
CA ALA A 75 -3.81 5.51 -5.00
C ALA A 75 -3.87 3.99 -4.81
N ILE A 76 -2.88 3.24 -5.31
CA ILE A 76 -2.77 1.79 -5.10
C ILE A 76 -2.67 1.44 -3.62
N VAL A 77 -1.80 2.13 -2.87
CA VAL A 77 -1.65 1.86 -1.43
C VAL A 77 -2.98 2.05 -0.72
N ILE A 78 -3.70 3.14 -1.03
CA ILE A 78 -5.00 3.43 -0.41
C ILE A 78 -6.08 2.42 -0.83
N GLU A 79 -6.08 1.95 -2.08
CA GLU A 79 -7.07 0.98 -2.57
C GLU A 79 -6.90 -0.42 -1.96
N GLU A 80 -5.68 -0.80 -1.57
CA GLU A 80 -5.40 -2.13 -0.98
C GLU A 80 -5.55 -2.16 0.56
N LEU A 81 -5.52 -1.02 1.24
CA LEU A 81 -5.75 -0.88 2.70
C LEU A 81 -7.22 -1.15 3.08
#